data_AF-A0A1F8TDI6-F1
#
_entry.id   AF-A0A1F8TDI6-F1
#
_cell.length_a   1.000
_cell.length_b   1.000
_cell.length_c   1.000
_cell.angle_alpha   90.00
_cell.angle_beta   90.00
_cell.angle_gamma   90.00
#
_symmetry.space_group_name_H-M   'P 1'
#
loop_
_entity.id
_entity.type
_entity.pdbx_description
1 polymer ?
#
loop_
_entity_poly.entity_id
_entity_poly.type
_entity_poly.pdbx_seq_one_letter_code
_entity_poly.pdbx_strand_id
1 'polypeptide(L)'
;MVNTSDEGLKIKDISDGAANETLVARRAKMLERVAERNKRTRAEMIASLEAFMPGDVDALQDRFAMCGACHTCMDACPICSVDYPRQAEDGRLLEEDVINWMISCAGCGMCEQSCPEGLPLNAIFNRIRDQLELDLII
;
A
#
# COMPACT_ATOMS: atom_id res chain seq x y z
N MET A 1 -20.45 -18.29 4.12
CA MET A 1 -20.54 -19.47 3.24
C MET A 1 -19.31 -19.48 2.35
N VAL A 2 -18.37 -20.40 2.57
CA VAL A 2 -17.24 -20.59 1.65
C VAL A 2 -17.72 -21.54 0.57
N ASN A 3 -17.60 -21.13 -0.69
CA ASN A 3 -18.04 -21.90 -1.84
C ASN A 3 -17.13 -23.14 -1.98
N THR A 4 -17.68 -24.34 -1.76
CA THR A 4 -16.98 -25.63 -1.76
C THR A 4 -17.12 -26.37 -3.10
N SER A 5 -17.34 -25.68 -4.22
CA SER A 5 -17.30 -26.34 -5.53
C SER A 5 -15.85 -26.67 -5.91
N ASP A 6 -15.46 -27.86 -5.45
CA ASP A 6 -14.21 -28.62 -5.59
C ASP A 6 -13.96 -29.07 -7.05
N GLU A 7 -14.25 -28.21 -8.05
CA GLU A 7 -14.13 -28.58 -9.48
C GLU A 7 -12.88 -28.02 -10.17
N GLY A 8 -12.20 -27.04 -9.58
CA GLY A 8 -11.01 -26.41 -10.19
C GLY A 8 -9.67 -26.79 -9.55
N LEU A 9 -9.64 -27.07 -8.25
CA LEU A 9 -8.41 -27.26 -7.49
C LEU A 9 -8.59 -28.44 -6.53
N LYS A 10 -7.88 -29.54 -6.78
CA LYS A 10 -7.84 -30.71 -5.88
C LYS A 10 -7.03 -30.40 -4.62
N ILE A 11 -7.50 -29.47 -3.78
CA ILE A 11 -6.78 -28.97 -2.60
C ILE A 11 -6.40 -30.12 -1.66
N LYS A 12 -7.24 -31.15 -1.57
CA LYS A 12 -7.00 -32.35 -0.76
C LYS A 12 -5.78 -33.16 -1.20
N ASP A 13 -5.38 -33.06 -2.47
CA ASP A 13 -4.23 -33.79 -3.02
C ASP A 13 -2.90 -33.06 -2.76
N ILE A 14 -2.95 -31.77 -2.40
CA ILE A 14 -1.77 -30.90 -2.23
C ILE A 14 -1.67 -30.25 -0.84
N SER A 15 -2.53 -30.67 0.10
CA SER A 15 -2.53 -30.18 1.48
C SER A 15 -2.79 -31.29 2.47
N ASP A 16 -2.36 -31.10 3.71
CA ASP A 16 -2.62 -32.03 4.83
C ASP A 16 -4.08 -31.98 5.33
N GLY A 17 -5.01 -31.46 4.51
CA GLY A 17 -6.39 -31.22 4.88
C GLY A 17 -6.61 -29.94 5.68
N ALA A 18 -7.82 -29.80 6.25
CA ALA A 18 -8.18 -28.62 7.03
C ALA A 18 -7.42 -28.57 8.37
N ALA A 19 -6.95 -27.37 8.74
CA ALA A 19 -6.27 -27.16 10.02
C ALA A 19 -7.21 -27.46 11.20
N ASN A 20 -6.74 -28.24 12.17
CA ASN A 20 -7.47 -28.50 13.42
C ASN A 20 -7.52 -27.25 14.33
N GLU A 21 -8.39 -27.27 15.35
CA GLU A 21 -8.60 -26.15 16.27
C GLU A 21 -7.30 -25.69 16.96
N THR A 22 -6.41 -26.61 17.30
CA THR A 22 -5.12 -26.29 17.91
C THR A 22 -4.22 -25.49 16.97
N LEU A 23 -4.14 -25.87 15.69
CA LEU A 23 -3.38 -25.16 14.67
C LEU A 23 -3.97 -23.79 14.37
N VAL A 24 -5.31 -23.69 14.33
CA VAL A 24 -6.03 -22.42 14.15
C VAL A 24 -5.75 -21.47 15.31
N ALA A 25 -5.86 -21.94 16.57
CA ALA A 25 -5.56 -21.15 17.75
C ALA A 25 -4.08 -20.71 17.80
N ARG A 26 -3.15 -21.60 17.43
CA ARG A 26 -1.72 -21.28 17.34
C ARG A 26 -1.46 -20.19 16.29
N ARG A 27 -2.10 -20.28 15.12
CA ARG A 27 -2.02 -19.25 14.08
C ARG A 27 -2.52 -17.90 14.57
N ALA A 28 -3.67 -17.86 15.24
CA ALA A 28 -4.22 -16.61 15.79
C ALA A 28 -3.22 -15.91 16.73
N LYS A 29 -2.61 -16.66 17.67
CA LYS A 29 -1.58 -16.14 18.58
C LYS A 29 -0.28 -15.72 17.85
N MET A 30 0.06 -16.37 16.74
CA MET A 30 1.19 -15.95 15.91
C MET A 30 0.88 -14.65 15.17
N LEU A 31 -0.32 -14.53 14.60
CA LEU A 31 -0.74 -13.34 13.87
C LEU A 31 -0.78 -12.11 14.75
N GLU A 32 -1.27 -12.21 15.99
CA GLU A 32 -1.26 -11.09 16.95
C GLU A 32 0.17 -10.56 17.17
N ARG A 33 1.14 -11.46 17.38
CA ARG A 33 2.55 -11.09 17.54
C ARG A 33 3.16 -10.47 16.29
N VAL A 34 2.84 -11.01 15.11
CA VAL A 34 3.33 -10.48 13.83
C VAL A 34 2.72 -9.11 13.55
N ALA A 35 1.42 -8.94 13.78
CA ALA A 35 0.71 -7.68 13.58
C ALA A 35 1.29 -6.58 14.49
N GLU A 36 1.49 -6.86 15.77
CA GLU A 36 2.06 -5.89 16.71
C GLU A 36 3.49 -5.51 16.34
N ARG A 37 4.33 -6.49 16.00
CA ARG A 37 5.69 -6.24 15.51
C ARG A 37 5.67 -5.34 14.27
N ASN A 38 4.84 -5.67 13.28
CA ASN A 38 4.76 -4.91 12.04
C ASN A 38 4.28 -3.47 12.28
N LYS A 39 3.27 -3.29 13.15
CA LYS A 39 2.77 -1.97 13.55
C LYS A 39 3.88 -1.14 14.18
N ARG A 40 4.62 -1.71 15.14
CA ARG A 40 5.74 -1.02 15.80
C ARG A 40 6.84 -0.65 14.80
N THR A 41 7.32 -1.59 13.99
CA THR A 41 8.38 -1.33 13.01
C THR A 41 7.98 -0.27 11.99
N ARG A 42 6.72 -0.28 11.53
CA ARG A 42 6.19 0.75 10.63
C ARG A 42 6.15 2.12 11.29
N ALA A 43 5.67 2.20 12.54
CA ALA A 43 5.62 3.46 13.29
C ALA A 43 7.02 4.04 13.51
N GLU A 44 8.00 3.21 13.91
CA GLU A 44 9.41 3.61 14.07
C GLU A 44 10.00 4.13 12.76
N MET A 45 9.78 3.41 11.65
CA MET A 45 10.27 3.82 10.33
C MET A 45 9.66 5.15 9.88
N ILE A 46 8.34 5.32 10.01
CA ILE A 46 7.66 6.56 9.66
C ILE A 46 8.18 7.73 10.51
N ALA A 47 8.31 7.54 11.83
CA ALA A 47 8.83 8.57 12.73
C ALA A 47 10.27 8.99 12.36
N SER A 48 11.11 8.03 11.95
CA SER A 48 12.49 8.33 11.52
C SER A 48 12.60 9.12 10.22
N LEU A 49 11.56 9.07 9.38
CA LEU A 49 11.51 9.72 8.07
C LEU A 49 10.65 10.99 8.05
N GLU A 50 9.96 11.32 9.14
CA GLU A 50 8.91 12.35 9.19
C GLU A 50 9.33 13.71 8.63
N ALA A 51 10.58 14.13 8.87
CA ALA A 51 11.09 15.42 8.36
C ALA A 51 11.19 15.50 6.82
N PHE A 52 11.18 14.38 6.11
CA PHE A 52 11.38 14.31 4.65
C PHE A 52 10.14 13.84 3.90
N MET A 53 9.04 13.57 4.62
CA MET A 53 7.83 12.95 4.08
C MET A 53 6.76 14.02 3.85
N PRO A 54 6.00 13.96 2.75
CA PRO A 54 4.83 14.83 2.60
C PRO A 54 3.85 14.58 3.74
N GLY A 55 3.30 15.67 4.29
CA GLY A 55 2.43 15.63 5.46
C GLY A 55 0.98 15.25 5.15
N ASP A 56 0.54 15.50 3.92
CA ASP A 56 -0.82 15.33 3.43
C ASP A 56 -0.82 15.19 1.88
N VAL A 57 -2.01 15.15 1.29
CA VAL A 57 -2.20 15.05 -0.17
C VAL A 57 -1.65 16.28 -0.90
N ASP A 58 -1.82 17.48 -0.34
CA ASP A 58 -1.33 18.73 -0.93
C ASP A 58 0.20 18.73 -1.06
N ALA A 59 0.90 18.39 0.03
CA ALA A 59 2.35 18.24 0.04
C ALA A 59 2.83 17.11 -0.89
N LEU A 60 2.04 16.05 -1.06
CA LEU A 60 2.35 14.97 -2.00
C LEU A 60 2.25 15.45 -3.46
N GLN A 61 1.24 16.25 -3.81
CA GLN A 61 1.09 16.84 -5.13
C GLN A 61 2.28 17.77 -5.45
N ASP A 62 2.67 18.63 -4.50
CA ASP A 62 3.85 19.48 -4.64
C ASP A 62 5.12 18.66 -4.87
N ARG A 63 5.26 17.55 -4.14
CA ARG A 63 6.40 16.64 -4.31
C ARG A 63 6.43 16.00 -5.70
N PHE A 64 5.27 15.67 -6.28
CA PHE A 64 5.19 15.16 -7.65
C PHE A 64 5.48 16.22 -8.69
N ALA A 65 4.99 17.46 -8.51
CA ALA A 65 5.28 18.56 -9.42
C ALA A 65 6.79 18.89 -9.49
N MET A 66 7.49 18.71 -8.37
CA MET A 66 8.96 18.85 -8.30
C MET A 66 9.73 17.58 -8.65
N CYS A 67 9.06 16.44 -8.87
CA CYS A 67 9.69 15.20 -9.25
C CYS A 67 10.19 15.30 -10.69
N GLY A 68 11.31 14.66 -11.03
CA GLY A 68 11.87 14.65 -12.39
C GLY A 68 10.98 14.03 -13.49
N ALA A 69 9.70 13.78 -13.20
CA ALA A 69 8.64 13.37 -14.12
C ALA A 69 8.97 12.16 -15.01
N CYS A 70 9.85 11.27 -14.53
CA CYS A 70 10.19 10.04 -15.26
C CYS A 70 9.04 9.02 -15.30
N HIS A 71 8.06 9.16 -14.40
CA HIS A 71 6.86 8.34 -14.27
C HIS A 71 7.08 6.83 -14.07
N THR A 72 8.32 6.37 -13.90
CA THR A 72 8.64 4.94 -13.72
C THR A 72 7.96 4.32 -12.49
N CYS A 73 7.67 5.13 -11.47
CA CYS A 73 6.90 4.70 -10.31
C CYS A 73 5.41 4.48 -10.61
N MET A 74 4.82 5.27 -11.52
CA MET A 74 3.44 5.12 -11.97
C MET A 74 3.31 3.97 -12.98
N ASP A 75 4.26 3.82 -13.89
CA ASP A 75 4.28 2.71 -14.85
C ASP A 75 4.39 1.33 -14.18
N ALA A 76 5.12 1.26 -13.06
CA ALA A 76 5.23 0.03 -12.26
C ALA A 76 4.02 -0.20 -11.33
N CYS A 77 3.10 0.76 -11.22
CA CYS A 77 1.99 0.68 -10.29
C CYS A 77 0.78 -0.04 -10.92
N PRO A 78 0.29 -1.15 -10.32
CA PRO A 78 -0.88 -1.86 -10.84
C PRO A 78 -2.16 -1.02 -10.73
N ILE A 79 -2.22 -0.06 -9.81
CA ILE A 79 -3.36 0.85 -9.68
C ILE A 79 -3.36 1.87 -10.83
N CYS A 80 -2.22 2.51 -11.10
CA CYS A 80 -2.08 3.45 -12.22
C CYS A 80 -2.26 2.80 -13.59
N SER A 81 -2.10 1.47 -13.70
CA SER A 81 -2.40 0.75 -14.95
C SER A 81 -3.90 0.76 -15.31
N VAL A 82 -4.78 0.94 -14.32
CA VAL A 82 -6.22 0.99 -14.49
C VAL A 82 -6.74 2.42 -14.39
N ASP A 83 -6.22 3.19 -13.44
CA ASP A 83 -6.65 4.55 -13.14
C ASP A 83 -5.43 5.45 -12.96
N TYR A 84 -4.94 6.02 -14.08
CA TYR A 84 -3.73 6.83 -14.11
C TYR A 84 -4.06 8.28 -13.70
N PRO A 85 -3.37 8.86 -12.70
CA PRO A 85 -3.71 10.18 -12.21
C PRO A 85 -3.41 11.28 -13.25
N ARG A 86 -4.38 12.15 -13.49
CA ARG A 86 -4.26 13.27 -14.44
C ARG A 86 -3.47 14.41 -13.83
N GLN A 87 -2.86 15.23 -14.68
CA GLN A 87 -2.14 16.44 -14.29
C GLN A 87 -2.96 17.69 -14.62
N ALA A 88 -2.93 18.67 -13.72
CA ALA A 88 -3.41 20.03 -13.93
C ALA A 88 -2.41 20.85 -14.77
N GLU A 89 -2.80 22.05 -15.18
CA GLU A 89 -1.96 22.94 -15.99
C GLU A 89 -0.67 23.38 -15.28
N ASP A 90 -0.66 23.41 -13.95
CA ASP A 90 0.50 23.76 -13.12
C ASP A 90 1.47 22.59 -12.90
N GLY A 91 1.20 21.43 -13.50
CA GLY A 91 2.01 20.22 -13.37
C GLY A 91 1.74 19.39 -12.10
N ARG A 92 0.84 19.84 -11.20
CA ARG A 92 0.39 19.04 -10.07
C ARG A 92 -0.58 17.95 -10.55
N LEU A 93 -0.59 16.81 -9.86
CA LEU A 93 -1.63 15.80 -10.08
C LEU A 93 -2.97 16.31 -9.57
N LEU A 94 -4.08 15.91 -10.17
CA LEU A 94 -5.42 16.25 -9.66
C LEU A 94 -5.65 15.62 -8.29
N GLU A 95 -6.17 16.41 -7.35
CA GLU A 95 -6.35 15.99 -5.95
C GLU A 95 -7.24 14.74 -5.84
N GLU A 96 -8.37 14.73 -6.55
CA GLU A 96 -9.29 13.60 -6.59
C GLU A 96 -8.62 12.30 -7.08
N ASP A 97 -7.75 12.39 -8.09
CA ASP A 97 -7.04 11.24 -8.63
C ASP A 97 -5.96 10.74 -7.66
N VAL A 98 -5.27 11.66 -6.96
CA VAL A 98 -4.30 11.29 -5.92
C VAL A 98 -5.00 10.60 -4.75
N ILE A 99 -6.14 11.12 -4.29
CA ILE A 99 -6.92 10.49 -3.22
C ILE A 99 -7.37 9.08 -3.62
N ASN A 100 -7.94 8.93 -4.82
CA ASN A 100 -8.38 7.63 -5.35
C ASN A 100 -7.22 6.64 -5.47
N TRP A 101 -6.07 7.11 -5.97
CA TRP A 101 -4.85 6.31 -6.06
C TRP A 101 -4.35 5.88 -4.67
N MET A 102 -4.31 6.79 -3.70
CA MET A 102 -3.82 6.51 -2.34
C MET A 102 -4.72 5.53 -1.59
N ILE A 103 -6.04 5.70 -1.63
CA ILE A 103 -7.00 4.78 -1.00
C ILE A 103 -6.93 3.39 -1.66
N SER A 104 -6.69 3.34 -2.97
CA SER A 104 -6.54 2.07 -3.71
C SER A 104 -5.13 1.45 -3.58
N CYS A 105 -4.20 2.10 -2.90
CA CYS A 105 -2.80 1.67 -2.83
C CYS A 105 -2.64 0.32 -2.11
N ALA A 106 -2.20 -0.69 -2.86
CA ALA A 106 -1.95 -2.03 -2.33
C ALA A 106 -0.70 -2.16 -1.44
N GLY A 107 0.16 -1.14 -1.37
CA GLY A 107 1.40 -1.17 -0.59
C GLY A 107 2.45 -2.18 -1.09
N CYS A 108 2.42 -2.53 -2.39
CA CYS A 108 3.29 -3.56 -2.98
C CYS A 108 4.79 -3.16 -3.10
N GLY A 109 5.10 -1.86 -3.05
CA GLY A 109 6.47 -1.35 -3.11
C GLY A 109 7.15 -1.34 -4.49
N MET A 110 6.45 -1.65 -5.57
CA MET A 110 7.03 -1.61 -6.92
C MET A 110 7.46 -0.20 -7.36
N CYS A 111 6.75 0.84 -6.91
CA CYS A 111 7.11 2.24 -7.17
C CYS A 111 8.49 2.61 -6.62
N GLU A 112 8.81 2.16 -5.40
CA GLU A 112 10.10 2.41 -4.75
C GLU A 112 11.23 1.64 -5.44
N GLN A 113 10.98 0.38 -5.80
CA GLN A 113 11.95 -0.44 -6.53
C GLN A 113 12.28 0.11 -7.93
N SER A 114 11.30 0.73 -8.59
CA SER A 114 11.47 1.28 -9.93
C SER A 114 11.96 2.73 -9.94
N CYS A 115 12.03 3.40 -8.78
CA CYS A 115 12.44 4.79 -8.69
C CYS A 115 13.96 4.94 -8.97
N PRO A 116 14.39 5.67 -10.02
CA PRO A 116 15.81 5.83 -10.32
C PRO A 116 16.57 6.60 -9.24
N GLU A 117 15.87 7.46 -8.49
CA GLU A 117 16.43 8.26 -7.39
C GLU A 117 16.38 7.53 -6.03
N GLY A 118 15.84 6.30 -5.98
CA GLY A 118 15.75 5.51 -4.75
C GLY A 118 14.91 6.16 -3.65
N LEU A 119 13.88 6.95 -4.01
CA LEU A 119 13.00 7.60 -3.06
C LEU A 119 12.16 6.56 -2.30
N PRO A 120 11.87 6.77 -1.00
CA PRO A 120 11.08 5.84 -0.17
C PRO A 120 9.57 5.92 -0.48
N LEU A 121 9.20 5.77 -1.75
CA LEU A 121 7.85 5.98 -2.25
C LEU A 121 6.82 5.05 -1.59
N ASN A 122 7.22 3.82 -1.26
CA ASN A 122 6.30 2.89 -0.60
C ASN A 122 5.97 3.39 0.80
N ALA A 123 6.95 3.89 1.55
CA ALA A 123 6.70 4.49 2.87
C ALA A 123 5.82 5.74 2.75
N ILE A 124 6.09 6.59 1.74
CA ILE A 124 5.32 7.83 1.49
C ILE A 124 3.85 7.51 1.24
N PHE A 125 3.55 6.69 0.23
CA PHE A 125 2.17 6.40 -0.14
C PHE A 125 1.41 5.66 0.98
N ASN A 126 2.08 4.77 1.69
CA ASN A 126 1.50 4.07 2.82
C ASN A 126 1.17 5.01 4.00
N ARG A 127 1.97 6.06 4.25
CA ARG A 127 1.64 7.07 5.27
C ARG A 127 0.41 7.87 4.86
N ILE A 128 0.38 8.38 3.62
CA ILE A 128 -0.75 9.16 3.12
C ILE A 128 -2.04 8.31 3.10
N ARG A 129 -1.97 7.05 2.68
CA ARG A 129 -3.12 6.13 2.76
C ARG A 129 -3.64 5.98 4.18
N ASP A 130 -2.77 5.72 5.15
CA ASP A 130 -3.19 5.53 6.54
C ASP A 130 -3.82 6.82 7.11
N GLN A 131 -3.35 8.01 6.71
CA GLN A 131 -3.97 9.29 7.11
C GLN A 131 -5.37 9.43 6.52
N LEU A 132 -5.54 9.15 5.21
CA LEU A 132 -6.84 9.20 4.55
C LEU A 132 -7.83 8.17 5.11
N GLU A 133 -7.39 6.96 5.45
CA GLU A 133 -8.23 5.94 6.09
C GLU A 133 -8.74 6.40 7.46
N LEU A 134 -7.91 7.10 8.25
CA LEU A 134 -8.32 7.64 9.55
C LEU A 134 -9.34 8.79 9.41
N ASP A 135 -9.16 9.65 8.42
CA ASP A 135 -10.06 10.78 8.17
C ASP A 135 -11.44 10.33 7.66
N LEU A 136 -11.51 9.20 6.96
CA LEU A 136 -12.75 8.57 6.47
C LEU A 136 -13.54 7.79 7.55
N ILE A 137 -12.97 7.60 8.75
CA ILE A 137 -13.59 6.89 9.88
C ILE A 137 -14.30 7.86 10.86
N ILE A 138 -14.36 9.16 10.55
CA ILE A 138 -15.10 10.18 11.32
C ILE A 138 -16.54 10.35 10.81
#